data_AF-A0A958LM95-F1
#
_entry.id   AF-A0A958LM95-F1
#
_cell.length_a   1.000
_cell.length_b   1.000
_cell.length_c   1.000
_cell.angle_alpha   90.00
_cell.angle_beta   90.00
_cell.angle_gamma   90.00
#
_symmetry.space_group_name_H-M   'P 1'
#
loop_
_entity.id
_entity.type
_entity.pdbx_description
1 polymer ?
#
loop_
_entity_poly.entity_id
_entity_poly.type
_entity_poly.pdbx_seq_one_letter_code
_entity_poly.pdbx_strand_id
1 'polypeptide(L)'
;MGDLLFFIKTIVITFLLAAVMQTQIGKRTIEAHVMTFIVNSPIVEPLQQVGEGGAAFVRDSWTKLKGIVESKIKTQEVPGQRQLGIHLQRSKQYIQEQAEKAKEKLRSESHSQVDRFWDRKNEKGPSTQKKDP
;
A
#
# COMPACT_ATOMS: atom_id res chain seq x y z
N MET A 1 -1.81 -29.47 52.53
CA MET A 1 -2.62 -28.54 53.35
C MET A 1 -1.90 -27.22 53.68
N GLY A 2 -0.56 -27.11 53.57
CA GLY A 2 0.18 -25.87 53.84
C GLY A 2 -0.08 -24.73 52.84
N ASP A 3 -0.27 -25.05 51.57
CA ASP A 3 -0.40 -24.03 50.51
C ASP A 3 -1.69 -23.21 50.61
N LEU A 4 -2.78 -23.82 51.06
CA LEU A 4 -4.07 -23.12 51.22
C LEU A 4 -3.97 -22.06 52.33
N LEU A 5 -3.28 -22.37 53.43
CA LEU A 5 -3.04 -21.41 54.52
C LEU A 5 -2.09 -20.29 54.10
N PHE A 6 -1.11 -20.57 53.25
CA PHE A 6 -0.23 -19.56 52.69
C PHE A 6 -0.99 -18.59 51.76
N PHE A 7 -1.88 -19.11 50.92
CA PHE A 7 -2.75 -18.31 50.05
C PHE A 7 -3.67 -17.38 50.85
N ILE A 8 -4.34 -17.93 51.88
CA ILE A 8 -5.22 -17.14 52.75
C ILE A 8 -4.44 -16.05 53.49
N LYS A 9 -3.26 -16.35 54.04
CA LYS A 9 -2.40 -15.33 54.67
C LYS A 9 -2.00 -14.22 53.70
N THR A 10 -1.65 -14.59 52.46
CA THR A 10 -1.26 -13.63 51.43
C THR A 10 -2.42 -12.69 51.07
N ILE A 11 -3.65 -13.23 50.94
CA ILE A 11 -4.85 -12.42 50.71
C ILE A 11 -5.09 -11.46 51.88
N VAL A 12 -5.02 -11.95 53.12
CA VAL A 12 -5.24 -11.12 54.31
C VAL A 12 -4.22 -9.98 54.38
N ILE A 13 -2.93 -10.26 54.13
CA ILE A 13 -1.88 -9.24 54.10
C ILE A 13 -2.14 -8.22 52.99
N THR A 14 -2.54 -8.68 51.80
CA THR A 14 -2.84 -7.81 50.66
C THR A 14 -4.02 -6.88 50.96
N PHE A 15 -5.06 -7.41 51.60
CA PHE A 15 -6.23 -6.63 52.00
C PHE A 15 -5.90 -5.60 53.09
N LEU A 16 -5.06 -5.98 54.06
CA LEU A 16 -4.56 -5.08 55.11
C LEU A 16 -3.75 -3.93 54.50
N LEU A 17 -2.88 -4.23 53.54
CA LEU A 17 -2.10 -3.21 52.81
C LEU A 17 -3.00 -2.25 52.04
N ALA A 18 -4.00 -2.80 51.32
CA ALA A 18 -4.97 -2.00 50.58
C ALA A 18 -5.80 -1.10 51.51
N ALA A 19 -6.22 -1.60 52.68
CA ALA A 19 -6.96 -0.83 53.68
C ALA A 19 -6.12 0.33 54.24
N VAL A 20 -4.82 0.09 54.54
CA VAL A 20 -3.87 1.12 54.97
C VAL A 20 -3.69 2.19 53.89
N MET A 21 -3.58 1.78 52.62
CA MET A 21 -3.43 2.71 51.49
C MET A 21 -4.67 3.57 51.28
N GLN A 22 -5.86 3.02 51.52
CA GLN A 22 -7.14 3.72 51.45
C GLN A 22 -7.43 4.58 52.67
N THR A 23 -6.70 4.43 53.77
CA THR A 23 -6.95 5.24 54.96
C THR A 23 -6.53 6.68 54.68
N GLN A 24 -7.53 7.56 54.55
CA GLN A 24 -7.33 8.98 54.28
C GLN A 24 -7.03 9.70 55.60
N ILE A 25 -5.89 10.38 55.70
CA ILE A 25 -5.59 11.29 56.81
C ILE A 25 -5.88 12.71 56.30
N GLY A 26 -7.07 13.24 56.61
CA GLY A 26 -7.50 14.57 56.18
C GLY A 26 -8.14 14.59 54.78
N LYS A 27 -7.76 15.57 53.92
CA LYS A 27 -8.32 15.77 52.56
C LYS A 27 -7.51 15.10 51.44
N ARG A 28 -6.45 14.36 51.77
CA ARG A 28 -5.58 13.67 50.80
C ARG A 28 -5.32 12.25 51.27
N THR A 29 -5.36 11.31 50.34
CA THR A 29 -4.95 9.92 50.60
C THR A 29 -3.44 9.87 50.81
N ILE A 30 -2.96 8.91 51.61
CA ILE A 30 -1.51 8.67 51.78
C ILE A 30 -0.87 8.40 50.41
N GLU A 31 -1.60 7.73 49.52
CA GLU A 31 -1.23 7.54 48.12
C GLU A 31 -0.96 8.86 47.39
N ALA A 32 -1.80 9.90 47.56
CA ALA A 32 -1.55 11.21 46.96
C ALA A 32 -0.27 11.85 47.51
N HIS A 33 0.01 11.68 48.81
CA HIS A 33 1.23 12.20 49.44
C HIS A 33 2.49 11.45 48.94
N VAL A 34 2.43 10.12 48.88
CA VAL A 34 3.51 9.27 48.38
C VAL A 34 3.75 9.50 46.88
N MET A 35 2.69 9.63 46.07
CA MET A 35 2.82 10.00 44.65
C MET A 35 3.47 11.37 44.48
N THR A 36 3.12 12.36 45.31
CA THR A 36 3.77 13.68 45.25
C THR A 36 5.25 13.59 45.61
N PHE A 37 5.61 12.76 46.60
CA PHE A 37 7.00 12.54 47.00
C PHE A 37 7.81 11.76 45.95
N ILE A 38 7.20 10.73 45.34
CA ILE A 38 7.80 9.94 44.27
C ILE A 38 8.02 10.80 43.03
N VAL A 39 7.01 11.57 42.60
CA VAL A 39 7.12 12.44 41.41
C VAL A 39 8.18 13.53 41.59
N ASN A 40 8.36 14.06 42.81
CA ASN A 40 9.40 15.05 43.11
C ASN A 40 10.78 14.43 43.39
N SER A 41 10.90 13.10 43.36
CA SER A 41 12.20 12.43 43.54
C SER A 41 13.03 12.57 42.26
N PRO A 42 14.31 12.98 42.35
CA PRO A 42 15.21 13.11 41.18
C PRO A 42 15.46 11.78 40.44
N ILE A 43 14.98 10.66 40.98
CA ILE A 43 15.02 9.33 40.33
C ILE A 43 13.86 9.16 39.33
N VAL A 44 12.75 9.88 39.51
CA VAL A 44 11.54 9.71 38.70
C VAL A 44 11.55 10.57 37.44
N GLU A 45 12.27 11.68 37.45
CA GLU A 45 12.52 12.53 36.27
C GLU A 45 13.10 11.74 35.07
N PRO A 46 14.20 10.97 35.22
CA PRO A 46 14.71 10.17 34.11
C PRO A 46 13.78 9.01 33.73
N LEU A 47 12.99 8.48 34.68
CA LEU A 47 12.00 7.43 34.42
C LEU A 47 10.81 7.96 33.60
N GLN A 48 10.37 9.19 33.85
CA GLN A 48 9.37 9.88 33.04
C GLN A 48 9.90 10.17 31.64
N GLN A 49 11.15 10.64 31.51
CA GLN A 49 11.78 10.84 30.19
C GLN A 49 11.91 9.53 29.40
N VAL A 50 12.27 8.42 30.07
CA VAL A 50 12.32 7.08 29.43
C VAL A 50 10.90 6.60 29.08
N GLY A 51 9.90 6.89 29.91
CA GLY A 51 8.50 6.58 29.64
C GLY A 51 7.94 7.36 28.45
N GLU A 52 8.21 8.66 28.38
CA GLU A 52 7.83 9.53 27.26
C GLU A 52 8.56 9.14 25.97
N GLY A 53 9.87 8.85 26.05
CA GLY A 53 10.66 8.35 24.93
C GLY A 53 10.19 6.98 24.43
N GLY A 54 9.83 6.08 25.35
CA GLY A 54 9.26 4.77 25.05
C GLY A 54 7.87 4.87 24.40
N ALA A 55 7.00 5.72 24.92
CA ALA A 55 5.68 5.97 24.34
C ALA A 55 5.78 6.59 22.95
N ALA A 56 6.70 7.54 22.75
CA ALA A 56 6.99 8.12 21.44
C ALA A 56 7.53 7.06 20.46
N PHE A 57 8.44 6.20 20.90
CA PHE A 57 8.99 5.11 20.08
C PHE A 57 7.92 4.08 19.67
N VAL A 58 7.04 3.69 20.61
CA VAL A 58 5.91 2.78 20.32
C VAL A 58 4.96 3.44 19.33
N ARG A 59 4.63 4.72 19.52
CA ARG A 59 3.74 5.46 18.61
C ARG A 59 4.33 5.59 17.21
N ASP A 60 5.61 5.91 17.10
CA ASP A 60 6.31 6.00 15.81
C ASP A 60 6.42 4.65 15.13
N SER A 61 6.73 3.60 15.89
CA SER A 61 6.78 2.22 15.37
C SER A 61 5.41 1.76 14.89
N TRP A 62 4.35 2.05 15.65
CA TRP A 62 2.97 1.75 15.28
C TRP A 62 2.55 2.50 14.01
N THR A 63 2.91 3.78 13.89
CA THR A 63 2.57 4.59 12.73
C THR A 63 3.30 4.10 11.47
N LYS A 64 4.58 3.70 11.59
CA LYS A 64 5.35 3.07 10.50
C LYS A 64 4.79 1.71 10.11
N LEU A 65 4.46 0.86 11.07
CA LEU A 65 3.82 -0.44 10.82
C LEU A 65 2.47 -0.26 10.12
N LYS A 66 1.64 0.66 10.61
CA LYS A 66 0.37 1.00 9.98
C LYS A 66 0.57 1.50 8.55
N GLY A 67 1.53 2.37 8.29
CA GLY A 67 1.87 2.82 6.93
C GLY A 67 2.30 1.69 6.00
N ILE A 68 3.08 0.72 6.49
CA ILE A 68 3.51 -0.45 5.70
C ILE A 68 2.32 -1.38 5.41
N VAL A 69 1.48 -1.65 6.41
CA VAL A 69 0.29 -2.50 6.25
C VAL A 69 -0.74 -1.83 5.33
N GLU A 70 -1.00 -0.54 5.55
CA GLU A 70 -1.94 0.25 4.77
C GLU A 70 -1.45 0.46 3.33
N SER A 71 -0.14 0.58 3.08
CA SER A 71 0.40 0.61 1.71
C SER A 71 0.25 -0.74 0.99
N LYS A 72 0.44 -1.86 1.69
CA LYS A 72 0.21 -3.21 1.13
C LYS A 72 -1.27 -3.49 0.87
N ILE A 73 -2.16 -3.01 1.75
CA ILE A 73 -3.61 -3.14 1.59
C ILE A 73 -4.14 -2.17 0.53
N LYS A 74 -3.68 -0.91 0.44
CA LYS A 74 -4.08 0.03 -0.62
C LYS A 74 -3.59 -0.38 -2.00
N THR A 75 -2.45 -1.05 -2.11
CA THR A 75 -2.03 -1.69 -3.38
C THR A 75 -3.02 -2.79 -3.80
N GLN A 76 -3.77 -3.33 -2.85
CA GLN A 76 -4.80 -4.32 -3.06
C GLN A 76 -6.21 -3.67 -3.21
N GLU A 77 -6.60 -2.64 -2.48
CA GLU A 77 -7.99 -2.18 -2.41
C GLU A 77 -8.34 -0.96 -3.28
N VAL A 78 -7.70 -0.79 -4.44
CA VAL A 78 -8.23 0.14 -5.47
C VAL A 78 -9.12 -0.65 -6.45
N PRO A 79 -10.46 -0.65 -6.29
CA PRO A 79 -11.37 -1.21 -7.27
C PRO A 79 -11.30 -0.36 -8.54
N GLY A 80 -10.44 -0.75 -9.49
CA GLY A 80 -10.30 -0.07 -10.79
C GLY A 80 -8.89 -0.07 -11.39
N GLN A 81 -7.83 -0.39 -10.64
CA GLN A 81 -6.45 -0.35 -11.16
C GLN A 81 -5.72 -1.70 -11.22
N ARG A 82 -6.28 -2.78 -10.67
CA ARG A 82 -5.68 -4.11 -10.79
C ARG A 82 -5.84 -4.60 -12.24
N GLN A 83 -4.71 -4.76 -12.94
CA GLN A 83 -4.54 -5.39 -14.27
C GLN A 83 -4.61 -4.52 -15.53
N LEU A 84 -4.84 -3.21 -15.45
CA LEU A 84 -4.81 -2.36 -16.66
C LEU A 84 -3.43 -2.36 -17.33
N GLY A 85 -2.31 -2.41 -16.60
CA GLY A 85 -0.97 -2.38 -17.21
C GLY A 85 -0.65 -3.60 -18.08
N ILE A 86 -0.95 -4.81 -17.61
CA ILE A 86 -0.68 -6.06 -18.34
C ILE A 86 -1.68 -6.22 -19.50
N HIS A 87 -2.93 -5.79 -19.32
CA HIS A 87 -3.93 -5.88 -20.38
C HIS A 87 -3.76 -4.80 -21.45
N LEU A 88 -3.34 -3.58 -21.09
CA LEU A 88 -3.02 -2.52 -22.05
C LEU A 88 -1.76 -2.82 -22.88
N GLN A 89 -0.76 -3.52 -22.32
CA GLN A 89 0.40 -3.92 -23.12
C GLN A 89 0.03 -4.95 -24.19
N ARG A 90 -0.82 -5.94 -23.84
CA ARG A 90 -1.36 -6.87 -24.84
C ARG A 90 -2.26 -6.18 -25.87
N SER A 91 -3.07 -5.19 -25.47
CA SER A 91 -3.91 -4.47 -26.42
C SER A 91 -3.10 -3.59 -27.39
N LYS A 92 -2.02 -2.96 -26.93
CA LYS A 92 -1.13 -2.17 -27.81
C LYS A 92 -0.45 -3.03 -28.86
N GLN A 93 0.08 -4.20 -28.49
CA GLN A 93 0.68 -5.13 -29.44
C GLN A 93 -0.34 -5.64 -30.46
N TYR A 94 -1.56 -5.98 -30.01
CA TYR A 94 -2.63 -6.42 -30.91
C TYR A 94 -3.09 -5.31 -31.87
N ILE A 95 -3.21 -4.07 -31.39
CA ILE A 95 -3.57 -2.90 -32.23
C ILE A 95 -2.47 -2.62 -33.24
N GLN A 96 -1.20 -2.75 -32.85
CA GLN A 96 -0.06 -2.56 -33.75
C GLN A 96 -0.01 -3.65 -34.82
N GLU A 97 -0.24 -4.92 -34.45
CA GLU A 97 -0.30 -6.03 -35.40
C GLU A 97 -1.47 -5.91 -36.38
N GLN A 98 -2.64 -5.45 -35.90
CA GLN A 98 -3.79 -5.14 -36.75
C GLN A 98 -3.49 -3.99 -37.73
N ALA A 99 -2.79 -2.95 -37.26
CA ALA A 99 -2.40 -1.82 -38.09
C ALA A 99 -1.37 -2.22 -39.16
N GLU A 100 -0.42 -3.09 -38.85
CA GLU A 100 0.54 -3.63 -39.82
C GLU A 100 -0.14 -4.52 -40.86
N LYS A 101 -1.01 -5.44 -40.44
CA LYS A 101 -1.80 -6.26 -41.38
C LYS A 101 -2.67 -5.41 -42.31
N ALA A 102 -3.25 -4.32 -41.82
CA ALA A 102 -4.02 -3.39 -42.65
C ALA A 102 -3.13 -2.65 -43.66
N LYS A 103 -1.93 -2.20 -43.26
CA LYS A 103 -0.96 -1.58 -44.18
C LYS A 103 -0.47 -2.54 -45.24
N GLU A 104 -0.22 -3.80 -44.88
CA GLU A 104 0.25 -4.83 -45.81
C GLU A 104 -0.83 -5.15 -46.87
N LYS A 105 -2.10 -5.27 -46.45
CA LYS A 105 -3.22 -5.42 -47.38
C LYS A 105 -3.31 -4.25 -48.36
N LEU A 106 -3.26 -3.01 -47.88
CA LEU A 106 -3.29 -1.83 -48.75
C LEU A 106 -2.10 -1.79 -49.72
N ARG A 107 -0.91 -2.22 -49.27
CA ARG A 107 0.29 -2.30 -50.12
C ARG A 107 0.14 -3.37 -51.19
N SER A 108 -0.38 -4.55 -50.86
CA SER A 108 -0.66 -5.62 -51.83
C SER A 108 -1.73 -5.22 -52.84
N GLU A 109 -2.80 -4.53 -52.41
CA GLU A 109 -3.83 -4.00 -53.30
C GLU A 109 -3.25 -2.93 -54.23
N SER A 110 -2.45 -2.01 -53.70
CA SER A 110 -1.78 -0.97 -54.48
C SER A 110 -0.84 -1.57 -55.52
N HIS A 111 -0.02 -2.56 -55.15
CA HIS A 111 0.83 -3.29 -56.10
C HIS A 111 -0.01 -3.98 -57.18
N SER A 112 -1.08 -4.69 -56.81
CA SER A 112 -1.96 -5.35 -57.78
C SER A 112 -2.66 -4.37 -58.73
N GLN A 113 -2.92 -3.13 -58.28
CA GLN A 113 -3.51 -2.08 -59.12
C GLN A 113 -2.48 -1.46 -60.05
N VAL A 114 -1.25 -1.25 -59.56
CA VAL A 114 -0.13 -0.75 -60.37
C VAL A 114 0.25 -1.75 -61.45
N ASP A 115 0.34 -3.04 -61.11
CA ASP A 115 0.63 -4.11 -62.08
C ASP A 115 -0.47 -4.17 -63.16
N ARG A 116 -1.75 -4.17 -62.75
CA ARG A 116 -2.89 -4.08 -63.68
C ARG A 116 -2.94 -2.80 -64.51
N PHE A 117 -2.34 -1.71 -64.02
CA PHE A 117 -2.22 -0.46 -64.78
C PHE A 117 -1.13 -0.55 -65.85
N TRP A 118 0.03 -1.12 -65.50
CA TRP A 118 1.13 -1.34 -66.44
C TRP A 118 0.78 -2.36 -67.52
N ASP A 119 0.10 -3.46 -67.17
CA ASP A 119 -0.38 -4.45 -68.14
C ASP A 119 -1.33 -3.82 -69.17
N ARG A 120 -2.29 -3.00 -68.71
CA ARG A 120 -3.20 -2.27 -69.61
C ARG A 120 -2.48 -1.26 -70.51
N LYS A 121 -1.38 -0.68 -70.05
CA LYS A 121 -0.56 0.22 -70.88
C LYS A 121 0.20 -0.54 -71.95
N ASN A 122 0.69 -1.74 -71.65
CA ASN A 122 1.41 -2.59 -72.60
C ASN A 122 0.47 -3.25 -73.62
N GLU A 123 -0.79 -3.55 -73.27
CA GLU A 123 -1.81 -4.00 -74.24
C GLU A 123 -2.20 -2.90 -75.24
N LYS A 124 -2.16 -1.63 -74.83
CA LYS A 124 -2.29 -0.49 -75.74
C LYS A 124 -0.95 -0.17 -76.39
N GLY A 125 -0.37 -1.16 -77.07
CA GLY A 125 0.74 -0.96 -77.99
C GLY A 125 0.39 0.14 -79.01
N PRO A 126 1.39 0.88 -79.52
CA PRO A 126 1.17 2.05 -80.34
C PRO A 126 0.31 1.66 -81.54
N SER A 127 -0.94 2.11 -81.54
CA SER A 127 -1.76 2.10 -82.74
C SER A 127 -1.02 2.97 -83.74
N THR A 128 -0.33 2.31 -84.67
CA THR A 128 0.26 2.93 -85.83
C THR A 128 -0.87 3.62 -86.58
N GLN A 129 -1.05 4.91 -86.31
CA GLN A 129 -1.79 5.83 -87.17
C GLN A 129 -1.08 5.80 -88.51
N LYS A 130 -1.56 4.95 -89.41
CA LYS A 130 -1.31 5.08 -90.84
C LYS A 130 -1.84 6.45 -91.24
N LYS A 131 -0.91 7.36 -91.51
CA LYS A 131 -1.12 8.54 -92.35
C LYS A 131 -1.41 8.02 -93.75
N ASP A 132 -2.65 8.18 -94.20
CA ASP A 132 -2.96 8.12 -95.62
C ASP A 132 -2.90 9.54 -96.22
N PRO A 133 -2.39 9.69 -97.46
CA PRO A 133 -2.20 10.95 -98.16
C PRO A 133 -3.49 11.54 -98.75
#